data_AF-A0A3B8NYF4-F1
#
_entry.id   AF-A0A3B8NYF4-F1
#
_cell.length_a   1.000
_cell.length_b   1.000
_cell.length_c   1.000
_cell.angle_alpha   90.00
_cell.angle_beta   90.00
_cell.angle_gamma   90.00
#
_symmetry.space_group_name_H-M   'P 1'
#
loop_
_entity.id
_entity.type
_entity.pdbx_description
1 polymer ?
#
loop_
_entity_poly.entity_id
_entity_poly.type
_entity_poly.pdbx_seq_one_letter_code
_entity_poly.pdbx_strand_id
1 'polypeptide(L)'
;MNEFNPKFLVNIHGKEYYDVAAAAKGYDGDVSRFFPEEAPGYFLKDGIFHVDAETFRRILQKPCAGDGAIKWTKYAVECYMPEPNPDPFDGILPVSRMSDPLYVSMCVPNEQHSFMDCNSQTGAEWERGRVNASVLFPPTSAHKSVLAIGAMFKNPQLPLEDDQEFTVCFGRMTLCLRTKTSDGWFLANDIPYPPEPRNIYYLPWTLYDNGGVDEMCLILPKDRISIVDGHTEIRLKGCELSGANKRGKFPLVEGSVLHYWAAPATNFEDCSEILGIASSYEIWVKEPEMAYHLTADIGADLYTPGIGHPDQAYTGINFAVTDKPRVVFGHNVGPKHYDEIMDSKKVCEMLGLK
;
A
#
# COMPACT_ATOMS: atom_id res chain seq x y z
N MET A 1 -27.59 -15.02 2.78
CA MET A 1 -28.47 -13.88 2.43
C MET A 1 -28.96 -13.28 3.74
N ASN A 2 -28.53 -12.06 4.03
CA ASN A 2 -28.91 -11.34 5.25
C ASN A 2 -30.09 -10.44 4.89
N GLU A 3 -31.23 -10.64 5.52
CA GLU A 3 -32.44 -9.87 5.21
C GLU A 3 -32.33 -8.47 5.80
N PHE A 4 -32.30 -7.48 4.92
CA PHE A 4 -32.55 -6.09 5.27
C PHE A 4 -33.84 -5.99 6.10
N ASN A 5 -33.73 -5.47 7.33
CA ASN A 5 -34.88 -5.30 8.21
C ASN A 5 -35.20 -3.81 8.40
N PRO A 6 -36.29 -3.30 7.79
CA PRO A 6 -36.65 -1.89 7.85
C PRO A 6 -36.83 -1.34 9.27
N LYS A 7 -37.05 -2.20 10.28
CA LYS A 7 -37.20 -1.77 11.67
C LYS A 7 -35.94 -1.10 12.26
N PHE A 8 -34.78 -1.30 11.64
CA PHE A 8 -33.51 -0.68 12.05
C PHE A 8 -33.18 0.58 11.25
N LEU A 9 -34.11 1.07 10.42
CA LEU A 9 -33.92 2.36 9.76
C LEU A 9 -34.10 3.50 10.76
N VAL A 10 -33.14 4.42 10.74
CA VAL A 10 -33.14 5.63 11.57
C VAL A 10 -32.96 6.85 10.67
N ASN A 11 -33.61 7.96 11.04
CA ASN A 11 -33.45 9.23 10.36
C ASN A 11 -32.49 10.13 11.15
N ILE A 12 -31.40 10.53 10.51
CA ILE A 12 -30.37 11.42 11.10
C ILE A 12 -30.23 12.61 10.16
N HIS A 13 -30.59 13.80 10.65
CA HIS A 13 -30.54 15.06 9.90
C HIS A 13 -31.25 14.99 8.52
N GLY A 14 -32.40 14.31 8.44
CA GLY A 14 -33.18 14.21 7.21
C GLY A 14 -32.70 13.15 6.23
N LYS A 15 -31.67 12.37 6.59
CA LYS A 15 -31.18 11.23 5.80
C LYS A 15 -31.45 9.92 6.54
N GLU A 16 -31.79 8.88 5.80
CA GLU A 16 -32.06 7.56 6.34
C GLU A 16 -30.78 6.72 6.38
N TYR A 17 -30.57 5.99 7.48
CA TYR A 17 -29.45 5.08 7.69
C TYR A 17 -29.94 3.79 8.33
N TYR A 18 -29.20 2.70 8.12
CA TYR A 18 -29.40 1.44 8.82
C TYR A 18 -28.60 1.43 10.12
N ASP A 19 -29.26 1.30 11.27
CA ASP A 19 -28.65 1.26 12.61
C ASP A 19 -27.99 -0.11 12.85
N VAL A 20 -26.70 -0.19 12.53
CA VAL A 20 -25.90 -1.42 12.67
C VAL A 20 -25.72 -1.75 14.14
N ALA A 21 -25.56 -0.74 15.01
CA ALA A 21 -25.38 -0.96 16.45
C ALA A 21 -26.61 -1.63 17.07
N ALA A 22 -27.80 -1.18 16.71
CA ALA A 22 -29.06 -1.81 17.14
C ALA A 22 -29.23 -3.21 16.52
N ALA A 23 -28.87 -3.39 15.25
CA ALA A 23 -29.01 -4.67 14.56
C ALA A 23 -28.03 -5.74 15.08
N ALA A 24 -26.80 -5.35 15.42
CA ALA A 24 -25.73 -6.22 15.91
C ALA A 24 -25.73 -6.41 17.43
N LYS A 25 -26.69 -5.83 18.16
CA LYS A 25 -26.72 -5.85 19.63
C LYS A 25 -26.65 -7.27 20.19
N GLY A 26 -25.65 -7.51 21.04
CA GLY A 26 -25.41 -8.82 21.68
C GLY A 26 -24.71 -9.84 20.79
N TYR A 27 -24.13 -9.40 19.67
CA TYR A 27 -23.29 -10.23 18.81
C TYR A 27 -21.81 -9.87 18.99
N ASP A 28 -20.97 -10.89 19.13
CA ASP A 28 -19.53 -10.75 19.23
C ASP A 28 -18.84 -11.27 17.96
N GLY A 29 -17.74 -10.64 17.56
CA GLY A 29 -16.93 -11.06 16.40
C GLY A 29 -17.33 -10.38 15.10
N ASP A 30 -17.37 -11.14 14.00
CA ASP A 30 -17.62 -10.63 12.65
C ASP A 30 -19.10 -10.25 12.44
N VAL A 31 -19.36 -8.95 12.37
CA VAL A 31 -20.69 -8.34 12.22
C VAL A 31 -21.06 -8.04 10.77
N SER A 32 -20.33 -8.55 9.77
CA SER A 32 -20.56 -8.28 8.34
C SER A 32 -22.01 -8.50 7.91
N ARG A 33 -22.66 -9.49 8.51
CA ARG A 33 -24.06 -9.81 8.25
C ARG A 33 -25.07 -8.71 8.58
N PHE A 34 -24.67 -7.73 9.39
CA PHE A 34 -25.50 -6.60 9.80
C PHE A 34 -25.32 -5.36 8.91
N PHE A 35 -24.61 -5.50 7.79
CA PHE A 35 -24.42 -4.47 6.76
C PHE A 35 -25.08 -4.87 5.44
N PRO A 36 -26.43 -4.80 5.35
CA PRO A 36 -27.16 -5.16 4.13
C PRO A 36 -26.87 -4.21 2.98
N GLU A 37 -26.74 -4.73 1.77
CA GLU A 37 -26.30 -3.97 0.58
C GLU A 37 -27.32 -2.91 0.15
N GLU A 38 -28.59 -3.20 0.41
CA GLU A 38 -29.74 -2.36 0.10
C GLU A 38 -29.85 -1.14 1.02
N ALA A 39 -29.08 -1.09 2.13
CA ALA A 39 -29.11 0.03 3.04
C ALA A 39 -28.74 1.35 2.33
N PRO A 40 -29.48 2.45 2.59
CA PRO A 40 -29.15 3.77 2.03
C PRO A 40 -27.82 4.32 2.58
N GLY A 41 -27.44 3.90 3.78
CA GLY A 41 -26.23 4.27 4.50
C GLY A 41 -26.17 3.51 5.82
N TYR A 42 -25.07 3.65 6.55
CA TYR A 42 -24.88 2.96 7.83
C TYR A 42 -24.75 3.95 8.98
N PHE A 43 -25.49 3.71 10.06
CA PHE A 43 -25.31 4.41 11.32
C PHE A 43 -24.54 3.51 12.28
N LEU A 44 -23.34 3.95 12.64
CA LEU A 44 -22.41 3.27 13.52
C LEU A 44 -22.32 4.06 14.82
N LYS A 45 -23.14 3.68 15.80
CA LYS A 45 -23.12 4.27 17.13
C LYS A 45 -22.14 3.51 18.01
N ASP A 46 -21.23 4.22 18.68
CA ASP A 46 -20.34 3.77 19.77
C ASP A 46 -19.78 2.34 19.60
N GLY A 47 -18.47 2.23 19.32
CA GLY A 47 -17.76 0.95 19.31
C GLY A 47 -17.03 0.66 18.00
N ILE A 48 -16.45 -0.53 17.91
CA ILE A 48 -15.67 -1.00 16.75
C ILE A 48 -16.36 -2.22 16.16
N PHE A 49 -16.83 -2.09 14.92
CA PHE A 49 -17.53 -3.13 14.19
C PHE A 49 -16.55 -3.90 13.32
N HIS A 50 -16.29 -5.16 13.70
CA HIS A 50 -15.39 -6.04 12.94
C HIS A 50 -16.09 -6.65 11.73
N VAL A 51 -15.55 -6.45 10.53
CA VAL A 51 -16.17 -6.92 9.28
C VAL A 51 -15.16 -7.62 8.36
N ASP A 52 -15.63 -8.45 7.44
CA ASP A 52 -14.80 -9.02 6.38
C ASP A 52 -14.36 -7.95 5.36
N ALA A 53 -13.39 -8.30 4.52
CA ALA A 53 -12.81 -7.36 3.56
C ALA A 53 -13.80 -6.86 2.51
N GLU A 54 -14.76 -7.68 2.10
CA GLU A 54 -15.77 -7.32 1.10
C GLU A 54 -16.75 -6.29 1.68
N THR A 55 -17.26 -6.57 2.87
CA THR A 55 -18.16 -5.69 3.62
C THR A 55 -17.46 -4.37 3.97
N PHE A 56 -16.18 -4.40 4.38
CA PHE A 56 -15.40 -3.18 4.61
C PHE A 56 -15.41 -2.26 3.37
N ARG A 57 -15.06 -2.80 2.18
CA ARG A 57 -15.03 -2.02 0.94
C ARG A 57 -16.42 -1.52 0.54
N ARG A 58 -17.48 -2.32 0.75
CA ARG A 58 -18.88 -1.90 0.50
C ARG A 58 -19.30 -0.74 1.42
N ILE A 59 -18.88 -0.74 2.68
CA ILE A 59 -19.20 0.34 3.63
C ILE A 59 -18.61 1.66 3.15
N LEU A 60 -17.37 1.68 2.64
CA LEU A 60 -16.72 2.89 2.13
C LEU A 60 -17.45 3.54 0.94
N GLN A 61 -18.30 2.78 0.24
CA GLN A 61 -19.08 3.28 -0.89
C GLN A 61 -20.43 3.89 -0.48
N LYS A 62 -20.76 3.87 0.82
CA LYS A 62 -22.05 4.32 1.36
C LYS A 62 -21.85 5.45 2.36
N PRO A 63 -22.80 6.38 2.48
CA PRO A 63 -22.74 7.40 3.52
C PRO A 63 -22.80 6.73 4.90
N CYS A 64 -21.92 7.17 5.79
CA CYS A 64 -21.88 6.71 7.18
C CYS A 64 -22.10 7.88 8.14
N ALA A 65 -22.73 7.59 9.28
CA ALA A 65 -22.97 8.55 10.36
C ALA A 65 -22.70 7.90 11.73
N GLY A 66 -22.48 8.74 12.75
CA GLY A 66 -22.20 8.31 14.12
C GLY A 66 -20.75 8.53 14.53
N ASP A 67 -20.40 7.96 15.68
CA ASP A 67 -19.13 8.08 16.39
C ASP A 67 -18.39 6.74 16.53
N GLY A 68 -18.96 5.66 15.99
CA GLY A 68 -18.30 4.35 15.92
C GLY A 68 -17.20 4.26 14.86
N ALA A 69 -16.64 3.05 14.74
CA ALA A 69 -15.58 2.71 13.81
C ALA A 69 -15.79 1.32 13.20
N ILE A 70 -15.18 1.07 12.05
CA ILE A 70 -15.08 -0.28 11.47
C ILE A 70 -13.63 -0.76 11.49
N LYS A 71 -13.43 -2.07 11.55
CA LYS A 71 -12.10 -2.69 11.42
C LYS A 71 -12.24 -4.02 10.71
N TRP A 72 -11.35 -4.31 9.76
CA TRP A 72 -11.45 -5.58 9.05
C TRP A 72 -10.91 -6.74 9.90
N THR A 73 -11.56 -7.89 9.86
CA THR A 73 -11.37 -9.00 10.82
C THR A 73 -9.99 -9.62 10.81
N LYS A 74 -9.26 -9.55 9.70
CA LYS A 74 -7.90 -10.11 9.59
C LYS A 74 -6.81 -9.03 9.58
N TYR A 75 -7.11 -7.80 10.02
CA TYR A 75 -6.08 -6.76 10.16
C TYR A 75 -4.95 -7.28 11.05
N ALA A 76 -3.73 -7.17 10.55
CA ALA A 76 -2.53 -7.56 11.27
C ALA A 76 -1.59 -6.38 11.35
N VAL A 77 -1.19 -6.04 12.58
CA VAL A 77 -0.09 -5.10 12.80
C VAL A 77 1.20 -5.85 12.47
N GLU A 78 1.97 -5.31 11.53
CA GLU A 78 3.27 -5.87 11.19
C GLU A 78 4.24 -5.76 12.37
N CYS A 79 4.90 -6.85 12.72
CA CYS A 79 5.68 -6.93 13.96
C CYS A 79 7.01 -7.69 13.82
N TYR A 80 7.57 -7.78 12.60
CA TYR A 80 8.88 -8.42 12.40
C TYR A 80 10.07 -7.59 12.92
N MET A 81 9.84 -6.35 13.39
CA MET A 81 10.90 -5.51 13.94
C MET A 81 11.22 -5.90 15.40
N PRO A 82 12.50 -5.84 15.82
CA PRO A 82 12.89 -6.12 17.21
C PRO A 82 12.21 -5.21 18.24
N GLU A 83 11.97 -3.95 17.86
CA GLU A 83 11.23 -2.97 18.66
C GLU A 83 9.99 -2.54 17.88
N PRO A 84 8.77 -2.76 18.41
CA PRO A 84 7.55 -2.35 17.74
C PRO A 84 7.50 -0.82 17.54
N ASN A 85 6.93 -0.39 16.41
CA ASN A 85 6.67 1.04 16.20
C ASN A 85 5.76 1.55 17.34
N PRO A 86 6.05 2.72 17.96
CA PRO A 86 5.23 3.25 19.05
C PRO A 86 3.85 3.73 18.60
N ASP A 87 3.64 3.94 17.29
CA ASP A 87 2.40 4.41 16.68
C ASP A 87 2.08 3.61 15.40
N PRO A 88 1.86 2.29 15.50
CA PRO A 88 1.55 1.47 14.34
C PRO A 88 0.14 1.76 13.84
N PHE A 89 -0.11 1.50 12.57
CA PHE A 89 -1.48 1.42 12.06
C PHE A 89 -2.23 0.30 12.79
N ASP A 90 -3.45 0.58 13.27
CA ASP A 90 -4.22 -0.34 14.11
C ASP A 90 -5.47 -0.92 13.41
N GLY A 91 -5.74 -0.47 12.19
CA GLY A 91 -6.86 -0.93 11.37
C GLY A 91 -8.23 -0.36 11.75
N ILE A 92 -8.29 0.55 12.71
CA ILE A 92 -9.55 1.13 13.18
C ILE A 92 -9.88 2.36 12.33
N LEU A 93 -10.94 2.26 11.52
CA LEU A 93 -11.44 3.38 10.73
C LEU A 93 -12.67 4.00 11.39
N PRO A 94 -12.53 5.11 12.14
CA PRO A 94 -13.67 5.84 12.69
C PRO A 94 -14.48 6.50 11.57
N VAL A 95 -15.79 6.63 11.78
CA VAL A 95 -16.71 7.29 10.82
C VAL A 95 -16.21 8.69 10.45
N SER A 96 -15.65 9.43 11.42
CA SER A 96 -15.11 10.78 11.22
C SER A 96 -13.92 10.85 10.25
N ARG A 97 -13.31 9.72 9.90
CA ARG A 97 -12.15 9.63 8.99
C ARG A 97 -12.44 8.88 7.70
N MET A 98 -13.66 8.39 7.47
CA MET A 98 -14.00 7.63 6.26
C MET A 98 -13.88 8.43 4.95
N SER A 99 -13.86 9.76 5.03
CA SER A 99 -13.63 10.65 3.88
C SER A 99 -12.16 11.08 3.71
N ASP A 100 -11.26 10.68 4.60
CA ASP A 100 -9.83 11.00 4.55
C ASP A 100 -9.08 9.83 3.89
N PRO A 101 -8.67 9.94 2.61
CA PRO A 101 -8.08 8.83 1.88
C PRO A 101 -6.75 8.34 2.50
N LEU A 102 -5.99 9.22 3.15
CA LEU A 102 -4.74 8.83 3.82
C LEU A 102 -5.06 8.00 5.07
N TYR A 103 -5.99 8.46 5.90
CA TYR A 103 -6.42 7.69 7.09
C TYR A 103 -7.05 6.35 6.70
N VAL A 104 -7.89 6.35 5.65
CA VAL A 104 -8.50 5.13 5.11
C VAL A 104 -7.42 4.13 4.68
N SER A 105 -6.35 4.56 4.03
CA SER A 105 -5.26 3.68 3.57
C SER A 105 -4.56 2.91 4.70
N MET A 106 -4.57 3.45 5.93
CA MET A 106 -4.03 2.77 7.12
C MET A 106 -4.89 1.57 7.56
N CYS A 107 -6.15 1.55 7.14
CA CYS A 107 -7.19 0.69 7.71
C CYS A 107 -7.70 -0.40 6.77
N VAL A 108 -7.64 -0.15 5.46
CA VAL A 108 -8.20 -1.07 4.47
C VAL A 108 -7.33 -2.31 4.26
N PRO A 109 -7.94 -3.46 3.93
CA PRO A 109 -7.19 -4.58 3.38
C PRO A 109 -6.60 -4.20 2.02
N ASN A 110 -5.53 -4.89 1.63
CA ASN A 110 -5.01 -4.87 0.27
C ASN A 110 -6.12 -4.99 -0.78
N GLU A 111 -6.04 -4.24 -1.87
CA GLU A 111 -7.01 -4.36 -2.96
C GLU A 111 -6.79 -5.64 -3.77
N GLN A 112 -5.53 -6.04 -3.90
CA GLN A 112 -5.11 -7.18 -4.68
C GLN A 112 -3.97 -7.92 -4.01
N HIS A 113 -3.90 -9.22 -4.28
CA HIS A 113 -2.85 -10.08 -3.77
C HIS A 113 -1.51 -9.84 -4.45
N SER A 114 -0.41 -10.05 -3.73
CA SER A 114 0.95 -10.00 -4.25
C SER A 114 1.75 -11.20 -3.76
N PHE A 115 2.98 -11.33 -4.22
CA PHE A 115 3.90 -12.33 -3.66
C PHE A 115 4.03 -12.20 -2.13
N MET A 116 4.03 -10.96 -1.64
CA MET A 116 4.26 -10.64 -0.23
C MET A 116 3.09 -11.01 0.68
N ASP A 117 1.90 -11.24 0.14
CA ASP A 117 0.73 -11.66 0.93
C ASP A 117 0.28 -13.11 0.71
N CYS A 118 0.74 -13.75 -0.38
CA CYS A 118 0.38 -15.11 -0.73
C CYS A 118 1.46 -16.17 -0.43
N ASN A 119 2.71 -15.77 -0.18
CA ASN A 119 3.78 -16.72 0.07
C ASN A 119 3.85 -17.15 1.54
N SER A 120 2.94 -18.04 1.92
CA SER A 120 2.90 -18.71 3.24
C SER A 120 3.21 -20.22 3.13
N GLN A 121 3.83 -20.66 2.02
CA GLN A 121 4.02 -22.10 1.76
C GLN A 121 4.96 -22.79 2.78
N THR A 122 5.74 -22.02 3.54
CA THR A 122 6.71 -22.53 4.52
C THR A 122 6.17 -22.51 5.96
N GLY A 123 5.00 -21.91 6.21
CA GLY A 123 4.29 -21.95 7.48
C GLY A 123 4.98 -21.23 8.64
N ALA A 124 5.96 -20.36 8.39
CA ALA A 124 6.68 -19.65 9.44
C ALA A 124 5.91 -18.40 9.93
N GLU A 125 6.01 -18.04 11.22
CA GLU A 125 5.29 -16.90 11.80
C GLU A 125 5.67 -15.53 11.20
N TRP A 126 6.85 -15.40 10.58
CA TRP A 126 7.29 -14.21 9.86
C TRP A 126 6.79 -14.17 8.39
N GLU A 127 6.05 -15.19 7.95
CA GLU A 127 5.39 -15.30 6.63
C GLU A 127 3.90 -14.99 6.73
N ARG A 128 3.47 -14.28 7.79
CA ARG A 128 2.17 -13.63 7.79
C ARG A 128 2.19 -12.64 6.65
N GLY A 129 1.54 -13.02 5.55
CA GLY A 129 1.48 -12.22 4.35
C GLY A 129 1.08 -10.78 4.69
N ARG A 130 1.73 -9.81 4.05
CA ARG A 130 1.42 -8.39 4.26
C ARG A 130 0.05 -8.08 3.68
N VAL A 131 -0.97 -8.16 4.51
CA VAL A 131 -2.39 -8.05 4.11
C VAL A 131 -2.98 -6.63 4.20
N ASN A 132 -2.21 -5.69 4.76
CA ASN A 132 -2.55 -4.27 4.89
C ASN A 132 -1.28 -3.40 4.90
N ALA A 133 -1.46 -2.08 4.77
CA ALA A 133 -0.39 -1.10 4.96
C ALA A 133 0.18 -1.19 6.39
N SER A 134 1.45 -0.82 6.56
CA SER A 134 2.14 -0.88 7.85
C SER A 134 3.16 0.24 8.01
N VAL A 135 3.23 0.79 9.22
CA VAL A 135 4.37 1.62 9.65
C VAL A 135 5.45 0.70 10.20
N LEU A 136 6.65 0.87 9.70
CA LEU A 136 7.80 0.02 9.98
C LEU A 136 8.83 0.86 10.76
N PHE A 137 10.03 1.03 10.22
CA PHE A 137 11.14 1.64 10.93
C PHE A 137 10.94 3.17 11.09
N PRO A 138 10.97 3.69 12.32
CA PRO A 138 10.93 5.14 12.51
C PRO A 138 12.24 5.77 12.00
N PRO A 139 12.18 6.98 11.43
CA PRO A 139 13.38 7.77 11.13
C PRO A 139 14.23 8.02 12.39
N THR A 140 15.55 7.81 12.30
CA THR A 140 16.51 8.03 13.40
C THR A 140 17.71 8.84 12.91
N SER A 141 18.60 9.23 13.82
CA SER A 141 19.82 9.98 13.49
C SER A 141 20.87 9.14 12.73
N ALA A 142 20.72 7.81 12.74
CA ALA A 142 21.54 6.91 11.95
C ALA A 142 21.22 7.00 10.45
N HIS A 143 19.98 7.31 10.09
CA HIS A 143 19.57 7.46 8.69
C HIS A 143 19.98 8.85 8.17
N LYS A 144 20.56 8.88 6.96
CA LYS A 144 21.07 10.11 6.31
C LYS A 144 20.30 10.51 5.07
N SER A 145 19.45 9.64 4.55
CA SER A 145 18.56 9.98 3.44
C SER A 145 17.29 9.16 3.50
N VAL A 146 16.27 9.68 2.82
CA VAL A 146 15.00 8.99 2.57
C VAL A 146 14.71 8.98 1.07
N LEU A 147 14.23 7.86 0.56
CA LEU A 147 13.91 7.66 -0.84
C LEU A 147 12.49 7.11 -0.93
N ALA A 148 11.64 7.68 -1.79
CA ALA A 148 10.42 7.00 -2.15
C ALA A 148 10.76 5.75 -2.99
N ILE A 149 10.01 4.67 -2.78
CA ILE A 149 10.17 3.43 -3.56
C ILE A 149 8.84 3.04 -4.18
N GLY A 150 8.89 2.37 -5.31
CA GLY A 150 7.72 1.65 -5.81
C GLY A 150 8.10 0.24 -6.25
N ALA A 151 7.14 -0.65 -6.15
CA ALA A 151 7.31 -2.06 -6.43
C ALA A 151 6.11 -2.58 -7.24
N MET A 152 6.38 -3.55 -8.10
CA MET A 152 5.35 -4.20 -8.89
C MET A 152 5.60 -5.71 -8.95
N PHE A 153 4.55 -6.45 -8.62
CA PHE A 153 4.52 -7.91 -8.57
C PHE A 153 3.51 -8.46 -9.58
N LYS A 154 3.68 -9.73 -9.94
CA LYS A 154 2.58 -10.50 -10.54
C LYS A 154 1.45 -10.68 -9.50
N ASN A 155 0.20 -10.54 -9.93
CA ASN A 155 -0.95 -11.00 -9.16
C ASN A 155 -1.00 -12.54 -9.17
N PRO A 156 -0.87 -13.21 -8.01
CA PRO A 156 -0.85 -14.68 -7.97
C PRO A 156 -2.19 -15.32 -8.31
N GLN A 157 -3.29 -14.57 -8.30
CA GLN A 157 -4.63 -15.08 -8.59
C GLN A 157 -4.99 -15.08 -10.08
N LEU A 158 -4.21 -14.39 -10.91
CA LEU A 158 -4.44 -14.32 -12.35
C LEU A 158 -3.30 -14.98 -13.13
N PRO A 159 -3.60 -15.72 -14.21
CA PRO A 159 -2.58 -16.30 -15.06
C PRO A 159 -1.75 -15.19 -15.71
N LEU A 160 -0.47 -15.47 -15.93
CA LEU A 160 0.43 -14.61 -16.70
C LEU A 160 1.38 -15.57 -17.38
N GLU A 161 1.21 -15.75 -18.69
CA GLU A 161 1.99 -16.71 -19.47
C GLU A 161 3.43 -16.20 -19.63
N ASP A 162 4.39 -17.12 -19.62
CA ASP A 162 5.81 -16.77 -19.56
C ASP A 162 6.30 -16.00 -20.80
N ASP A 163 5.66 -16.21 -21.95
CA ASP A 163 5.95 -15.56 -23.23
C ASP A 163 5.07 -14.34 -23.53
N GLN A 164 4.06 -14.05 -22.68
CA GLN A 164 3.19 -12.90 -22.83
C GLN A 164 3.98 -11.60 -22.69
N GLU A 165 3.95 -10.77 -23.73
CA GLU A 165 4.55 -9.44 -23.74
C GLU A 165 3.52 -8.38 -23.37
N PHE A 166 3.94 -7.39 -22.59
CA PHE A 166 3.10 -6.26 -22.17
C PHE A 166 3.97 -5.05 -21.83
N THR A 167 3.32 -3.89 -21.71
CA THR A 167 3.96 -2.61 -21.44
C THR A 167 3.44 -2.05 -20.13
N VAL A 168 4.35 -1.79 -19.21
CA VAL A 168 4.06 -1.08 -17.96
C VAL A 168 4.49 0.36 -18.10
N CYS A 169 3.63 1.27 -17.67
CA CYS A 169 3.84 2.69 -17.74
C CYS A 169 4.00 3.27 -16.32
N PHE A 170 4.99 4.14 -16.12
CA PHE A 170 5.25 4.86 -14.87
C PHE A 170 5.17 6.36 -15.12
N GLY A 171 4.28 7.04 -14.40
CA GLY A 171 4.13 8.49 -14.40
C GLY A 171 4.83 9.14 -13.21
N ARG A 172 4.27 10.26 -12.75
CA ARG A 172 4.86 11.11 -11.71
C ARG A 172 5.10 10.32 -10.43
N MET A 173 6.25 10.53 -9.78
CA MET A 173 6.53 10.01 -8.45
C MET A 173 6.92 11.16 -7.52
N THR A 174 6.37 11.13 -6.31
CA THR A 174 6.55 12.18 -5.32
C THR A 174 7.02 11.61 -3.98
N LEU A 175 7.80 12.43 -3.27
CA LEU A 175 8.17 12.23 -1.88
C LEU A 175 7.86 13.51 -1.12
N CYS A 176 6.97 13.41 -0.15
CA CYS A 176 6.56 14.48 0.74
C CYS A 176 7.14 14.22 2.13
N LEU A 177 7.66 15.28 2.76
CA LEU A 177 8.17 15.20 4.12
C LEU A 177 7.53 16.29 4.99
N ARG A 178 7.38 15.98 6.28
CA ARG A 178 7.21 16.96 7.35
C ARG A 178 8.35 16.79 8.34
N THR A 179 9.02 17.89 8.66
CA THR A 179 10.13 17.90 9.64
C THR A 179 9.74 18.70 10.87
N LYS A 180 10.55 18.64 11.93
CA LYS A 180 10.38 19.45 13.15
C LYS A 180 10.46 20.95 12.89
N THR A 181 11.19 21.37 11.86
CA THR A 181 11.52 22.77 11.57
C THR A 181 10.80 23.33 10.35
N SER A 182 10.14 22.48 9.54
CA SER A 182 9.38 22.93 8.37
C SER A 182 8.03 23.53 8.76
N ASP A 183 7.59 24.52 8.00
CA ASP A 183 6.24 25.09 8.10
C ASP A 183 5.21 24.15 7.42
N GLY A 184 5.01 23.00 8.04
CA GLY A 184 4.16 21.91 7.55
C GLY A 184 4.86 20.99 6.55
N TRP A 185 4.05 20.29 5.74
CA TRP A 185 4.50 19.37 4.70
C TRP A 185 5.04 20.08 3.47
N PHE A 186 6.07 19.50 2.83
CA PHE A 186 6.68 19.98 1.58
C PHE A 186 7.08 18.82 0.66
N LEU A 187 7.23 19.11 -0.64
CA LEU A 187 7.78 18.18 -1.63
C LEU A 187 9.30 18.10 -1.48
N ALA A 188 9.81 16.97 -1.01
CA ALA A 188 11.24 16.69 -0.93
C ALA A 188 11.77 16.13 -2.26
N ASN A 189 10.92 15.43 -3.01
CA ASN A 189 11.23 15.01 -4.37
C ASN A 189 9.96 15.02 -5.23
N ASP A 190 10.12 15.42 -6.49
CA ASP A 190 9.05 15.46 -7.49
C ASP A 190 9.65 15.13 -8.85
N ILE A 191 9.55 13.86 -9.24
CA ILE A 191 10.06 13.40 -10.53
C ILE A 191 8.88 13.19 -11.48
N PRO A 192 8.91 13.75 -12.71
CA PRO A 192 7.83 13.56 -13.68
C PRO A 192 7.59 12.09 -14.04
N TYR A 193 8.64 11.29 -14.00
CA TYR A 193 8.62 9.83 -14.15
C TYR A 193 9.96 9.24 -13.69
N PRO A 194 10.00 7.97 -13.26
CA PRO A 194 11.26 7.28 -12.99
C PRO A 194 12.01 7.02 -14.30
N PRO A 195 13.24 7.52 -14.48
CA PRO A 195 13.91 7.49 -15.79
C PRO A 195 14.48 6.12 -16.18
N GLU A 196 14.88 5.29 -15.21
CA GLU A 196 15.47 3.96 -15.47
C GLU A 196 14.98 2.88 -14.47
N PRO A 197 13.66 2.59 -14.38
CA PRO A 197 13.07 1.54 -13.52
C PRO A 197 13.36 0.12 -14.04
N ARG A 198 14.64 -0.23 -14.21
CA ARG A 198 15.08 -1.40 -14.99
C ARG A 198 15.45 -2.65 -14.19
N ASN A 199 15.40 -2.58 -12.86
CA ASN A 199 15.86 -3.65 -12.00
C ASN A 199 14.68 -4.54 -11.59
N ILE A 200 14.80 -5.83 -11.89
CA ILE A 200 13.87 -6.86 -11.46
C ILE A 200 14.59 -7.79 -10.49
N TYR A 201 14.16 -7.80 -9.24
CA TYR A 201 14.77 -8.57 -8.16
C TYR A 201 14.05 -9.90 -8.01
N TYR A 202 14.80 -11.01 -7.99
CA TYR A 202 14.23 -12.33 -7.77
C TYR A 202 13.84 -12.54 -6.30
N LEU A 203 12.75 -13.26 -6.08
CA LEU A 203 12.19 -13.57 -4.75
C LEU A 203 12.28 -15.07 -4.46
N PRO A 204 12.42 -15.48 -3.17
CA PRO A 204 12.33 -14.66 -1.96
C PRO A 204 13.57 -13.79 -1.65
N TRP A 205 13.41 -12.77 -0.81
CA TRP A 205 14.53 -11.90 -0.38
C TRP A 205 15.64 -12.64 0.39
N THR A 206 15.40 -13.86 0.87
CA THR A 206 16.43 -14.71 1.48
C THR A 206 17.43 -15.29 0.46
N LEU A 207 17.16 -15.14 -0.84
CA LEU A 207 18.12 -15.53 -1.88
C LEU A 207 19.41 -14.69 -1.82
N TYR A 208 19.34 -13.45 -1.33
CA TYR A 208 20.50 -12.55 -1.21
C TYR A 208 21.51 -12.99 -0.14
N ASP A 209 21.09 -13.81 0.82
CA ASP A 209 21.99 -14.35 1.85
C ASP A 209 22.86 -15.51 1.30
N ASN A 210 22.49 -16.08 0.14
CA ASN A 210 23.10 -17.28 -0.42
C ASN A 210 23.80 -17.06 -1.78
N GLY A 211 23.77 -15.84 -2.33
CA GLY A 211 24.39 -15.49 -3.61
C GLY A 211 24.67 -13.99 -3.71
N GLY A 212 25.65 -13.61 -4.54
CA GLY A 212 25.96 -12.20 -4.78
C GLY A 212 24.78 -11.46 -5.45
N VAL A 213 24.60 -10.17 -5.11
CA VAL A 213 23.50 -9.30 -5.58
C VAL A 213 23.34 -9.30 -7.11
N ASP A 214 24.44 -9.37 -7.86
CA ASP A 214 24.46 -9.35 -9.33
C ASP A 214 23.82 -10.60 -9.95
N GLU A 215 23.77 -11.73 -9.24
CA GLU A 215 23.11 -12.94 -9.74
C GLU A 215 21.61 -12.95 -9.45
N MET A 216 21.14 -12.10 -8.54
CA MET A 216 19.77 -12.09 -8.00
C MET A 216 18.91 -10.93 -8.53
N CYS A 217 19.45 -10.13 -9.46
CA CYS A 217 18.72 -9.11 -10.18
C CYS A 217 18.84 -9.30 -11.70
N LEU A 218 17.74 -9.12 -12.42
CA LEU A 218 17.71 -8.90 -13.86
C LEU A 218 17.70 -7.40 -14.13
N ILE A 219 18.73 -6.93 -14.84
CA ILE A 219 18.80 -5.56 -15.34
C ILE A 219 18.26 -5.57 -16.77
N LEU A 220 17.12 -4.92 -16.99
CA LEU A 220 16.50 -4.85 -18.31
C LEU A 220 17.38 -4.05 -19.29
N PRO A 221 17.49 -4.50 -20.55
CA PRO A 221 18.14 -3.75 -21.61
C PRO A 221 17.50 -2.37 -21.81
N LYS A 222 18.32 -1.34 -22.07
CA LYS A 222 17.84 0.05 -22.22
C LYS A 222 16.85 0.24 -23.36
N ASP A 223 16.91 -0.56 -24.42
CA ASP A 223 16.00 -0.50 -25.57
C ASP A 223 14.59 -1.02 -25.24
N ARG A 224 14.39 -1.64 -24.08
CA ARG A 224 13.06 -2.00 -23.55
C ARG A 224 12.37 -0.85 -22.81
N ILE A 225 13.08 0.26 -22.61
CA ILE A 225 12.61 1.43 -21.84
C ILE A 225 12.55 2.63 -22.78
N SER A 226 11.41 3.32 -22.78
CA SER A 226 11.20 4.52 -23.58
C SER A 226 10.45 5.58 -22.79
N ILE A 227 10.75 6.85 -23.04
CA ILE A 227 9.98 7.97 -22.51
C ILE A 227 8.98 8.38 -23.59
N VAL A 228 7.69 8.35 -23.25
CA VAL A 228 6.58 8.69 -24.14
C VAL A 228 5.69 9.66 -23.40
N ASP A 229 5.34 10.80 -24.01
CA ASP A 229 4.31 11.74 -23.52
C ASP A 229 4.28 11.95 -21.98
N GLY A 230 5.45 12.25 -21.39
CA GLY A 230 5.55 12.55 -19.96
C GLY A 230 5.48 11.35 -19.02
N HIS A 231 5.70 10.13 -19.51
CA HIS A 231 5.83 8.93 -18.68
C HIS A 231 6.91 7.98 -19.24
N THR A 232 7.30 7.00 -18.43
CA THR A 232 8.22 5.94 -18.84
C THR A 232 7.46 4.66 -19.16
N GLU A 233 7.68 4.09 -20.34
CA GLU A 233 7.18 2.78 -20.76
C GLU A 233 8.29 1.73 -20.63
N ILE A 234 7.95 0.56 -20.08
CA ILE A 234 8.82 -0.61 -19.96
C ILE A 234 8.13 -1.79 -20.62
N ARG A 235 8.78 -2.38 -21.61
CA ARG A 235 8.32 -3.63 -22.23
C ARG A 235 8.83 -4.83 -21.44
N LEU A 236 7.92 -5.66 -20.95
CA LEU A 236 8.20 -6.84 -20.12
C LEU A 236 7.68 -8.13 -20.75
N LYS A 237 8.14 -9.27 -20.21
CA LYS A 237 7.61 -10.60 -20.44
C LYS A 237 7.11 -11.23 -19.14
N GLY A 238 6.09 -12.07 -19.22
CA GLY A 238 5.56 -12.77 -18.05
C GLY A 238 6.62 -13.55 -17.26
N CYS A 239 7.57 -14.19 -17.96
CA CYS A 239 8.65 -14.95 -17.32
C CYS A 239 9.61 -14.12 -16.46
N GLU A 240 9.67 -12.80 -16.67
CA GLU A 240 10.51 -11.88 -15.89
C GLU A 240 9.89 -11.58 -14.52
N LEU A 241 8.56 -11.53 -14.42
CA LEU A 241 7.84 -11.33 -13.16
C LEU A 241 7.51 -12.65 -12.44
N SER A 242 7.31 -13.73 -13.20
CA SER A 242 7.14 -15.07 -12.63
C SER A 242 8.48 -15.63 -12.10
N GLY A 243 9.62 -15.09 -12.54
CA GLY A 243 10.95 -15.62 -12.26
C GLY A 243 11.29 -16.90 -13.03
N ALA A 244 10.42 -17.37 -13.93
CA ALA A 244 10.63 -18.60 -14.70
C ALA A 244 11.91 -18.57 -15.53
N ASN A 245 12.32 -17.38 -16.01
CA ASN A 245 13.57 -17.19 -16.73
C ASN A 245 14.84 -17.53 -15.92
N LYS A 246 14.72 -17.66 -14.60
CA LYS A 246 15.84 -17.87 -13.67
C LYS A 246 15.80 -19.22 -12.96
N ARG A 247 14.62 -19.84 -12.83
CA ARG A 247 14.41 -21.10 -12.09
C ARG A 247 15.30 -22.25 -12.54
N GLY A 248 15.70 -22.30 -13.82
CA GLY A 248 16.62 -23.31 -14.33
C GLY A 248 18.02 -23.28 -13.68
N LYS A 249 18.51 -22.09 -13.28
CA LYS A 249 19.79 -21.92 -12.55
C LYS A 249 19.57 -21.85 -11.04
N PHE A 250 18.46 -21.26 -10.60
CA PHE A 250 18.13 -21.07 -9.19
C PHE A 250 16.73 -21.62 -8.89
N PRO A 251 16.62 -22.92 -8.54
CA PRO A 251 15.33 -23.58 -8.34
C PRO A 251 14.47 -23.00 -7.21
N LEU A 252 15.09 -22.24 -6.29
CA LEU A 252 14.42 -21.55 -5.17
C LEU A 252 13.75 -20.22 -5.59
N VAL A 253 13.87 -19.79 -6.84
CA VAL A 253 13.18 -18.59 -7.32
C VAL A 253 11.69 -18.86 -7.47
N GLU A 254 10.89 -18.14 -6.70
CA GLU A 254 9.43 -18.32 -6.64
C GLU A 254 8.69 -17.20 -7.38
N GLY A 255 9.34 -16.06 -7.57
CA GLY A 255 8.78 -14.89 -8.23
C GLY A 255 9.81 -13.80 -8.45
N SER A 256 9.35 -12.62 -8.84
CA SER A 256 10.19 -11.44 -8.98
C SER A 256 9.40 -10.16 -8.73
N VAL A 257 10.12 -9.08 -8.47
CA VAL A 257 9.58 -7.75 -8.28
C VAL A 257 10.34 -6.75 -9.14
N LEU A 258 9.62 -5.96 -9.93
CA LEU A 258 10.19 -4.75 -10.50
C LEU A 258 10.21 -3.71 -9.38
N HIS A 259 11.40 -3.33 -8.93
CA HIS A 259 11.58 -2.43 -7.80
C HIS A 259 12.39 -1.22 -8.22
N TYR A 260 11.97 -0.04 -7.80
CA TYR A 260 12.64 1.19 -8.17
C TYR A 260 12.65 2.20 -7.03
N TRP A 261 13.66 3.06 -7.03
CA TRP A 261 13.89 4.09 -6.03
C TRP A 261 13.93 5.47 -6.69
N ALA A 262 13.34 6.45 -6.03
CA ALA A 262 13.53 7.86 -6.36
C ALA A 262 14.97 8.32 -6.05
N ALA A 263 15.31 9.55 -6.41
CA ALA A 263 16.53 10.17 -5.89
C ALA A 263 16.40 10.40 -4.36
N PRO A 264 17.51 10.29 -3.61
CA PRO A 264 17.48 10.50 -2.17
C PRO A 264 17.23 11.96 -1.80
N ALA A 265 16.33 12.17 -0.84
CA ALA A 265 16.21 13.44 -0.13
C ALA A 265 17.27 13.50 0.99
N THR A 266 18.06 14.58 0.99
CA THR A 266 19.18 14.81 1.93
C THR A 266 19.16 16.24 2.48
N ASN A 267 18.02 16.92 2.43
CA ASN A 267 17.88 18.33 2.78
C ASN A 267 17.68 18.58 4.29
N PHE A 268 18.20 17.67 5.10
CA PHE A 268 18.15 17.65 6.56
C PHE A 268 19.47 17.07 7.09
N GLU A 269 19.85 17.35 8.34
CA GLU A 269 21.12 16.87 8.91
C GLU A 269 21.13 15.35 9.07
N ASP A 270 20.00 14.82 9.57
CA ASP A 270 19.69 13.41 9.61
C ASP A 270 18.18 13.18 9.70
N CYS A 271 17.74 11.94 9.56
CA CYS A 271 16.30 11.67 9.50
C CYS A 271 15.60 11.77 10.87
N SER A 272 16.30 12.00 11.99
CA SER A 272 15.64 12.22 13.28
C SER A 272 14.81 13.52 13.32
N GLU A 273 15.01 14.42 12.36
CA GLU A 273 14.19 15.62 12.17
C GLU A 273 12.85 15.33 11.49
N ILE A 274 12.66 14.16 10.88
CA ILE A 274 11.48 13.82 10.11
C ILE A 274 10.35 13.37 11.06
N LEU A 275 9.21 14.05 10.96
CA LEU A 275 7.97 13.72 11.68
C LEU A 275 7.02 12.87 10.82
N GLY A 276 7.04 13.06 9.51
CA GLY A 276 6.15 12.35 8.59
C GLY A 276 6.77 12.19 7.20
N ILE A 277 6.51 11.05 6.60
CA ILE A 277 6.90 10.66 5.25
C ILE A 277 5.64 10.20 4.53
N ALA A 278 5.43 10.70 3.31
CA ALA A 278 4.41 10.20 2.40
C ALA A 278 5.00 10.16 0.98
N SER A 279 4.64 9.16 0.19
CA SER A 279 5.06 9.10 -1.21
C SER A 279 3.96 8.55 -2.10
N SER A 280 4.07 8.88 -3.39
CA SER A 280 3.19 8.33 -4.41
C SER A 280 3.93 8.06 -5.71
N TYR A 281 3.34 7.23 -6.56
CA TYR A 281 3.68 7.17 -7.97
C TYR A 281 2.49 6.77 -8.83
N GLU A 282 2.53 7.15 -10.11
CA GLU A 282 1.55 6.72 -11.09
C GLU A 282 2.00 5.46 -11.83
N ILE A 283 1.10 4.48 -11.98
CA ILE A 283 1.33 3.25 -12.74
C ILE A 283 0.08 2.79 -13.48
N TRP A 284 0.29 2.20 -14.66
CA TRP A 284 -0.74 1.49 -15.42
C TRP A 284 -0.09 0.52 -16.41
N VAL A 285 -0.91 -0.33 -17.03
CA VAL A 285 -0.52 -1.13 -18.20
C VAL A 285 -1.14 -0.55 -19.46
N LYS A 286 -0.45 -0.69 -20.59
CA LYS A 286 -0.94 -0.16 -21.87
C LYS A 286 -2.02 -1.05 -22.49
N GLU A 287 -1.90 -2.35 -22.26
CA GLU A 287 -2.77 -3.39 -22.81
C GLU A 287 -3.98 -3.62 -21.87
N PRO A 288 -5.23 -3.37 -22.28
CA PRO A 288 -6.40 -3.50 -21.42
C PRO A 288 -6.61 -4.91 -20.85
N GLU A 289 -6.25 -5.94 -21.60
CA GLU A 289 -6.28 -7.34 -21.17
C GLU A 289 -5.28 -7.65 -20.05
N MET A 290 -4.31 -6.78 -19.80
CA MET A 290 -3.34 -6.90 -18.71
C MET A 290 -3.80 -6.22 -17.42
N ALA A 291 -4.93 -5.52 -17.43
CA ALA A 291 -5.47 -4.91 -16.22
C ALA A 291 -5.69 -5.99 -15.14
N TYR A 292 -5.34 -5.66 -13.89
CA TYR A 292 -5.43 -6.52 -12.71
C TYR A 292 -4.44 -7.70 -12.67
N HIS A 293 -3.68 -7.98 -13.73
CA HIS A 293 -2.65 -9.03 -13.73
C HIS A 293 -1.42 -8.68 -12.88
N LEU A 294 -1.25 -7.40 -12.55
CA LEU A 294 -0.11 -6.87 -11.81
C LEU A 294 -0.59 -6.15 -10.55
N THR A 295 0.21 -6.24 -9.49
CA THR A 295 -0.03 -5.62 -8.20
C THR A 295 1.07 -4.60 -7.92
N ALA A 296 0.70 -3.38 -7.60
CA ALA A 296 1.60 -2.29 -7.25
C ALA A 296 1.66 -2.09 -5.72
N ASP A 297 2.83 -1.67 -5.25
CA ASP A 297 3.13 -1.46 -3.83
C ASP A 297 4.09 -0.27 -3.69
N ILE A 298 4.09 0.37 -2.54
CA ILE A 298 4.74 1.66 -2.30
C ILE A 298 5.35 1.68 -0.90
N GLY A 299 6.42 2.45 -0.75
CA GLY A 299 6.99 2.74 0.55
C GLY A 299 7.97 3.90 0.49
N ALA A 300 8.77 4.00 1.54
CA ALA A 300 9.97 4.81 1.55
C ALA A 300 11.09 4.09 2.30
N ASP A 301 12.29 4.15 1.75
CA ASP A 301 13.49 3.58 2.33
C ASP A 301 14.33 4.65 3.02
N LEU A 302 14.90 4.29 4.17
CA LEU A 302 15.79 5.08 5.01
C LEU A 302 17.19 4.48 4.90
N TYR A 303 18.18 5.29 4.55
CA TYR A 303 19.53 4.79 4.31
C TYR A 303 20.49 5.18 5.43
N THR A 304 21.20 4.20 5.98
CA THR A 304 22.33 4.42 6.90
C THR A 304 23.65 4.17 6.18
N PRO A 305 24.59 5.15 6.16
CA PRO A 305 25.91 4.95 5.58
C PRO A 305 26.65 3.75 6.18
N GLY A 306 27.20 2.90 5.32
CA GLY A 306 27.96 1.72 5.74
C GLY A 306 27.10 0.50 6.08
N ILE A 307 25.76 0.64 6.10
CA ILE A 307 24.84 -0.50 6.15
C ILE A 307 24.44 -0.85 4.72
N GLY A 308 24.57 -2.13 4.35
CA GLY A 308 24.35 -2.61 2.98
C GLY A 308 22.88 -2.78 2.57
N HIS A 309 21.94 -2.50 3.47
CA HIS A 309 20.49 -2.59 3.24
C HIS A 309 19.79 -1.36 3.85
N PRO A 310 18.72 -0.85 3.21
CA PRO A 310 17.91 0.20 3.79
C PRO A 310 16.94 -0.34 4.84
N ASP A 311 16.56 0.53 5.78
CA ASP A 311 15.39 0.31 6.64
C ASP A 311 14.15 0.88 5.93
N GLN A 312 13.08 0.10 5.83
CA GLN A 312 11.85 0.58 5.20
C GLN A 312 11.01 1.34 6.22
N ALA A 313 10.64 2.60 5.95
CA ALA A 313 9.85 3.42 6.88
C ALA A 313 8.39 2.95 7.00
N TYR A 314 7.82 2.54 5.88
CA TYR A 314 6.45 2.05 5.80
C TYR A 314 6.22 1.26 4.50
N THR A 315 5.13 0.50 4.48
CA THR A 315 4.55 -0.12 3.29
C THR A 315 3.11 0.36 3.11
N GLY A 316 2.72 0.66 1.87
CA GLY A 316 1.33 0.94 1.52
C GLY A 316 0.49 -0.34 1.40
N ILE A 317 -0.77 -0.16 1.02
CA ILE A 317 -1.60 -1.28 0.58
C ILE A 317 -1.15 -1.74 -0.80
N ASN A 318 -1.42 -2.99 -1.13
CA ASN A 318 -1.31 -3.47 -2.50
C ASN A 318 -2.45 -2.91 -3.35
N PHE A 319 -2.10 -2.21 -4.44
CA PHE A 319 -3.03 -1.66 -5.42
C PHE A 319 -3.12 -2.56 -6.65
N ALA A 320 -4.32 -2.75 -7.17
CA ALA A 320 -4.47 -3.31 -8.51
C ALA A 320 -3.95 -2.32 -9.57
N VAL A 321 -3.07 -2.79 -10.45
CA VAL A 321 -2.65 -2.04 -11.64
C VAL A 321 -3.73 -2.19 -12.71
N THR A 322 -4.18 -1.10 -13.29
CA THR A 322 -5.23 -1.08 -14.33
C THR A 322 -4.68 -0.59 -15.66
N ASP A 323 -5.53 -0.52 -16.67
CA ASP A 323 -5.24 0.05 -17.98
C ASP A 323 -5.33 1.59 -18.03
N LYS A 324 -5.53 2.24 -16.87
CA LYS A 324 -5.61 3.69 -16.71
C LYS A 324 -4.63 4.16 -15.66
N PRO A 325 -3.99 5.33 -15.83
CA PRO A 325 -3.09 5.88 -14.83
C PRO A 325 -3.74 5.92 -13.45
N ARG A 326 -3.04 5.34 -12.48
CA ARG A 326 -3.49 5.28 -11.10
C ARG A 326 -2.37 5.73 -10.17
N VAL A 327 -2.70 6.58 -9.21
CA VAL A 327 -1.81 6.97 -8.13
C VAL A 327 -1.80 5.89 -7.05
N VAL A 328 -0.63 5.30 -6.84
CA VAL A 328 -0.28 4.40 -5.74
C VAL A 328 0.36 5.27 -4.66
N PHE A 329 -0.04 5.13 -3.40
CA PHE A 329 0.41 6.03 -2.34
C PHE A 329 0.43 5.37 -0.95
N GLY A 330 1.18 5.98 -0.04
CA GLY A 330 1.13 5.65 1.38
C GLY A 330 1.90 6.66 2.25
N HIS A 331 1.96 6.40 3.55
CA HIS A 331 2.66 7.24 4.52
C HIS A 331 3.05 6.47 5.78
N ASN A 332 3.80 7.10 6.68
CA ASN A 332 4.24 6.52 7.96
C ASN A 332 3.62 7.15 9.22
N VAL A 333 2.72 8.13 9.08
CA VAL A 333 2.09 8.81 10.23
C VAL A 333 0.98 7.97 10.85
N GLY A 334 1.22 7.41 12.03
CA GLY A 334 0.26 6.58 12.76
C GLY A 334 -0.93 7.34 13.37
N PRO A 335 -1.94 6.61 13.88
CA PRO A 335 -3.19 7.19 14.36
C PRO A 335 -3.03 8.07 15.62
N LYS A 336 -2.04 7.83 16.50
CA LYS A 336 -1.88 8.61 17.74
C LYS A 336 -1.47 10.05 17.47
N HIS A 337 -0.62 10.28 16.47
CA HIS A 337 -0.13 11.62 16.12
C HIS A 337 -0.69 12.13 14.78
N TYR A 338 -1.70 11.46 14.22
CA TYR A 338 -2.25 11.81 12.92
C TYR A 338 -2.71 13.26 12.84
N ASP A 339 -3.47 13.73 13.83
CA ASP A 339 -3.99 15.12 13.81
C ASP A 339 -2.92 16.19 14.05
N GLU A 340 -1.83 15.83 14.72
CA GLU A 340 -0.71 16.73 14.95
C GLU A 340 0.16 16.86 13.69
N ILE A 341 0.42 15.73 13.03
CA ILE A 341 1.43 15.60 11.97
C ILE A 341 0.80 15.67 10.57
N MET A 342 -0.36 15.05 10.34
CA MET A 342 -0.94 14.95 9.00
C MET A 342 -1.81 16.17 8.66
N ASP A 343 -1.45 16.85 7.56
CA ASP A 343 -2.36 17.76 6.86
C ASP A 343 -2.89 17.03 5.63
N SER A 344 -3.92 16.21 5.82
CA SER A 344 -4.36 15.26 4.80
C SER A 344 -4.71 15.95 3.48
N LYS A 345 -5.38 17.10 3.53
CA LYS A 345 -5.74 17.86 2.34
C LYS A 345 -4.48 18.28 1.56
N LYS A 346 -3.54 18.95 2.23
CA LYS A 346 -2.30 19.41 1.59
C LYS A 346 -1.48 18.25 1.04
N VAL A 347 -1.38 17.15 1.79
CA VAL A 347 -0.63 15.96 1.36
C VAL A 347 -1.31 15.30 0.16
N CYS A 348 -2.64 15.15 0.15
CA CYS A 348 -3.37 14.64 -1.02
C CYS A 348 -3.10 15.48 -2.27
N GLU A 349 -3.13 16.81 -2.16
CA GLU A 349 -2.82 17.72 -3.27
C GLU A 349 -1.38 17.51 -3.79
N MET A 350 -0.39 17.38 -2.90
CA MET A 350 0.99 17.13 -3.29
C MET A 350 1.20 15.76 -3.95
N LEU A 351 0.53 14.72 -3.43
CA LEU A 351 0.60 13.35 -3.95
C LEU A 351 -0.18 13.16 -5.27
N GLY A 352 -1.04 14.13 -5.65
CA GLY A 352 -1.88 14.05 -6.84
C GLY A 352 -3.17 13.26 -6.65
N LEU A 353 -3.63 13.08 -5.40
CA LEU A 353 -4.91 12.44 -5.08
C LEU A 353 -6.04 13.45 -5.29
N LYS A 354 -7.12 13.02 -5.96
CA LYS A 354 -8.26 13.87 -6.32
C LYS A 354 -9.49 13.56 -5.49
#